data_AF-A0A1I5SD22-F1
#
_entry.id   AF-A0A1I5SD22-F1
#
_cell.length_a   1.000
_cell.length_b   1.000
_cell.length_c   1.000
_cell.angle_alpha   90.00
_cell.angle_beta   90.00
_cell.angle_gamma   90.00
#
_symmetry.space_group_name_H-M   'P 1'
#
loop_
_entity.id
_entity.type
_entity.pdbx_description
1 polymer ?
#
loop_
_entity_poly.entity_id
_entity_poly.type
_entity_poly.pdbx_seq_one_letter_code
_entity_poly.pdbx_strand_id
1 'polypeptide(L)'
;MSIQVMEVDPAYTSVIGLLKYTPQYMISKDVAASYVIARRGLGLKEQIPEGYMAIVERLDADELEEIKGYVKKTVKNKHLRKKQLREIERVKKLMPSLGSEPGEESRPLGGTSLGACSDSYKLWRVLKVAVVMPLSPERVLRDGSVLRGVLFSGQVGRPG
;
A
#
# COMPACT_ATOMS: atom_id res chain seq x y z
N MET A 1 14.12 -6.07 35.61
CA MET A 1 13.33 -5.59 34.46
C MET A 1 12.95 -6.81 33.65
N SER A 2 11.66 -7.16 33.59
CA SER A 2 11.20 -8.34 32.84
C SER A 2 10.75 -7.89 31.45
N ILE A 3 11.27 -8.53 30.40
CA ILE A 3 10.97 -8.20 29.01
C ILE A 3 9.99 -9.26 28.48
N GLN A 4 8.84 -8.83 27.98
CA GLN A 4 7.88 -9.69 27.30
C GLN A 4 8.08 -9.57 25.78
N VAL A 5 8.15 -10.70 25.10
CA VAL A 5 8.27 -10.78 23.63
C VAL A 5 6.95 -11.28 23.06
N MET A 6 6.44 -10.59 22.04
CA MET A 6 5.22 -10.96 21.33
C MET A 6 5.51 -11.09 19.84
N GLU A 7 5.03 -12.18 19.23
CA GLU A 7 5.13 -12.39 17.80
C GLU A 7 3.91 -11.80 17.09
N VAL A 8 4.14 -11.08 15.99
CA VAL A 8 3.09 -10.45 15.19
C VAL A 8 3.37 -10.65 13.71
N ASP A 9 2.30 -10.73 12.91
CA ASP A 9 2.40 -10.82 11.45
C ASP A 9 3.12 -9.57 10.89
N PRO A 10 4.22 -9.71 10.12
CA PRO A 10 4.93 -8.57 9.52
C PRO A 10 4.35 -8.10 8.17
N ALA A 11 3.27 -8.71 7.67
CA ALA A 11 2.74 -8.45 6.33
C ALA A 11 2.44 -6.96 6.08
N TYR A 12 3.00 -6.41 4.99
CA TYR A 12 2.81 -5.03 4.51
C TYR A 12 3.15 -3.89 5.49
N THR A 13 3.77 -4.18 6.63
CA THR A 13 4.21 -3.17 7.62
C THR A 13 4.93 -1.99 7.00
N SER A 14 5.83 -2.26 6.05
CA SER A 14 6.59 -1.24 5.33
C SER A 14 5.77 -0.40 4.33
N VAL A 15 4.69 -0.94 3.76
CA VAL A 15 3.79 -0.22 2.84
C VAL A 15 2.82 0.63 3.65
N ILE A 16 2.26 0.05 4.71
CA ILE A 16 1.34 0.75 5.63
C ILE A 16 2.07 1.90 6.30
N GLY A 17 3.27 1.64 6.84
CA GLY A 17 4.12 2.66 7.44
C GLY A 17 4.42 3.79 6.46
N LEU A 18 4.76 3.45 5.21
CA LEU A 18 5.04 4.43 4.17
C LEU A 18 3.82 5.28 3.79
N LEU A 19 2.66 4.65 3.54
CA LEU A 19 1.49 5.35 3.03
C LEU A 19 0.72 6.11 4.11
N LYS A 20 0.69 5.60 5.34
CA LYS A 20 -0.10 6.17 6.43
C LYS A 20 0.73 7.02 7.38
N TYR A 21 1.78 6.44 7.97
CA TYR A 21 2.45 7.05 9.12
C TYR A 21 3.62 7.96 8.77
N THR A 22 4.33 7.65 7.69
CA THR A 22 5.43 8.49 7.18
C THR A 22 4.94 9.91 6.83
N PRO A 23 3.83 10.12 6.08
CA PRO A 23 3.33 11.47 5.79
C PRO A 23 2.68 12.15 7.00
N GLN A 24 2.13 11.40 7.95
CA GLN A 24 1.49 11.95 9.15
C GLN A 24 2.50 12.46 10.18
N TYR A 25 3.53 11.66 10.46
CA TYR A 25 4.50 11.92 11.53
C TYR A 25 5.86 12.40 11.02
N MET A 26 6.05 12.52 9.70
CA MET A 26 7.32 12.90 9.06
C MET A 26 8.51 12.04 9.52
N ILE A 27 8.25 10.75 9.74
CA ILE A 27 9.25 9.76 10.14
C ILE A 27 9.73 8.97 8.93
N SER A 28 10.87 8.29 9.05
CA SER A 28 11.36 7.41 7.99
C SER A 28 10.47 6.19 7.83
N LYS A 29 10.50 5.59 6.64
CA LYS A 29 9.78 4.35 6.32
C LYS A 29 10.02 3.23 7.35
N ASP A 30 11.26 3.07 7.80
CA ASP A 30 11.62 1.97 8.71
C ASP A 30 11.07 2.21 10.12
N VAL A 31 11.15 3.45 10.63
CA VAL A 31 10.53 3.84 11.91
C VAL A 31 9.00 3.70 11.83
N ALA A 32 8.41 4.10 10.71
CA ALA A 32 6.99 3.93 10.47
C ALA A 32 6.57 2.44 10.44
N ALA A 33 7.39 1.56 9.86
CA ALA A 33 7.13 0.13 9.85
C ALA A 33 7.21 -0.47 11.27
N SER A 34 8.20 -0.07 12.07
CA SER A 34 8.29 -0.45 13.48
C SER A 34 7.08 0.01 14.29
N TYR A 35 6.57 1.21 14.00
CA TYR A 35 5.35 1.72 14.61
C TYR A 35 4.12 0.84 14.29
N VAL A 36 3.98 0.37 13.04
CA VAL A 36 2.92 -0.59 12.66
C VAL A 36 3.04 -1.89 13.45
N ILE A 37 4.26 -2.42 13.60
CA ILE A 37 4.52 -3.66 14.35
C ILE A 37 4.13 -3.47 15.82
N ALA A 38 4.53 -2.36 16.44
CA ALA A 38 4.18 -2.04 17.82
C ALA A 38 2.66 -1.96 18.00
N ARG A 39 1.95 -1.31 17.07
CA ARG A 39 0.48 -1.23 17.08
C ARG A 39 -0.18 -2.60 16.98
N ARG A 40 0.33 -3.49 16.12
CA ARG A 40 -0.14 -4.89 16.03
C ARG A 40 0.10 -5.65 17.33
N GLY A 41 1.24 -5.41 17.99
CA GLY A 41 1.53 -5.98 19.32
C GLY A 41 0.53 -5.54 20.38
N LEU A 42 -0.01 -4.32 20.26
CA LEU A 42 -1.08 -3.79 21.11
C LEU A 42 -2.49 -4.23 20.67
N GLY A 43 -2.61 -5.11 19.67
CA GLY A 43 -3.91 -5.55 19.13
C GLY A 43 -4.63 -4.53 18.25
N LEU A 44 -3.98 -3.41 17.90
CA LEU A 44 -4.55 -2.39 17.03
C LEU A 44 -4.44 -2.80 15.57
N LYS A 45 -5.56 -2.70 14.85
CA LYS A 45 -5.63 -2.99 13.40
C LYS A 45 -5.37 -1.75 12.56
N GLU A 46 -4.89 -1.98 11.34
CA GLU A 46 -4.56 -0.93 10.38
C GLU A 46 -5.66 -0.76 9.35
N GLN A 47 -6.23 0.45 9.30
CA GLN A 47 -7.21 0.85 8.31
C GLN A 47 -6.58 1.72 7.21
N ILE A 48 -7.15 1.62 6.00
CA ILE A 48 -6.78 2.41 4.83
C ILE A 48 -7.46 3.79 4.94
N PRO A 49 -6.70 4.89 4.89
CA PRO A 49 -7.27 6.24 4.82
C PRO A 49 -8.20 6.43 3.62
N GLU A 50 -9.30 7.18 3.79
CA GLU A 50 -10.32 7.42 2.75
C GLU A 50 -9.75 7.93 1.42
N GLY A 51 -8.78 8.86 1.46
CA GLY A 51 -8.14 9.39 0.26
C GLY A 51 -7.45 8.33 -0.61
N TYR A 52 -7.00 7.21 -0.01
CA TYR A 52 -6.45 6.09 -0.77
C TYR A 52 -7.53 5.16 -1.31
N MET A 53 -8.70 5.07 -0.68
CA MET A 53 -9.81 4.26 -1.20
C MET A 53 -10.31 4.84 -2.52
N ALA A 54 -10.44 6.17 -2.62
CA ALA A 54 -10.78 6.85 -3.87
C ALA A 54 -9.79 6.55 -5.02
N ILE A 55 -8.52 6.31 -4.69
CA ILE A 55 -7.51 5.91 -5.69
C ILE A 55 -7.76 4.48 -6.17
N VAL A 56 -8.11 3.57 -5.26
CA VAL A 56 -8.39 2.17 -5.62
C VAL A 56 -9.66 2.08 -6.47
N GLU A 57 -10.69 2.86 -6.15
CA GLU A 57 -11.95 2.90 -6.90
C GLU A 57 -11.79 3.44 -8.32
N ARG A 58 -10.89 4.40 -8.51
CA ARG A 58 -10.58 4.99 -9.83
C ARG A 58 -9.56 4.19 -10.63
N LEU A 59 -8.91 3.20 -10.01
CA LEU A 59 -7.84 2.45 -10.66
C LEU A 59 -8.44 1.56 -11.75
N ASP A 60 -8.11 1.87 -13.00
CA ASP A 60 -8.57 1.11 -14.16
C ASP A 60 -7.49 0.18 -14.73
N ALA A 61 -7.92 -0.76 -15.57
CA ALA A 61 -7.00 -1.64 -16.29
C ALA A 61 -6.03 -0.86 -17.20
N ASP A 62 -6.46 0.29 -17.70
CA ASP A 62 -5.66 1.18 -18.53
C ASP A 62 -4.55 1.86 -17.71
N GLU A 63 -4.87 2.39 -16.52
CA GLU A 63 -3.87 2.95 -15.60
C GLU A 63 -2.81 1.91 -15.23
N LEU A 64 -3.20 0.64 -15.03
CA LEU A 64 -2.26 -0.44 -14.78
C LEU A 64 -1.31 -0.70 -15.96
N GLU A 65 -1.78 -0.62 -17.21
CA GLU A 65 -0.94 -0.75 -18.39
C GLU A 65 -0.02 0.47 -18.58
N GLU A 66 -0.47 1.67 -18.25
CA GLU A 66 0.39 2.86 -18.22
C GLU A 66 1.53 2.69 -17.22
N ILE A 67 1.22 2.26 -15.98
CA ILE A 67 2.22 1.97 -14.94
C ILE A 67 3.20 0.89 -15.44
N LYS A 68 2.69 -0.15 -16.12
CA LYS A 68 3.51 -1.20 -16.72
C LYS A 68 4.47 -0.64 -17.78
N GLY A 69 3.99 0.26 -18.63
CA GLY A 69 4.78 0.96 -19.63
C GLY A 69 5.88 1.82 -18.99
N TYR A 70 5.51 2.60 -17.98
CA TYR A 70 6.42 3.45 -17.23
C TYR A 70 7.54 2.65 -16.55
N VAL A 71 7.21 1.55 -15.88
CA VAL A 71 8.20 0.66 -15.26
C VAL A 71 9.17 0.08 -16.29
N LYS A 72 8.69 -0.29 -17.48
CA LYS A 72 9.57 -0.81 -18.55
C LYS A 72 10.56 0.24 -19.05
N LYS A 73 10.15 1.52 -19.10
CA LYS A 73 10.97 2.64 -19.57
C LYS A 73 11.98 3.08 -18.52
N THR A 74 11.55 3.19 -17.26
CA THR A 74 12.36 3.80 -16.20
C THR A 74 13.33 2.81 -15.57
N VAL A 75 12.93 1.56 -15.34
CA VAL A 75 13.73 0.61 -14.56
C VAL A 75 14.78 -0.09 -15.43
N LYS A 76 16.03 0.30 -15.24
CA LYS A 76 17.18 -0.29 -15.96
C LYS A 76 17.53 -1.69 -15.48
N ASN A 77 17.33 -1.98 -14.20
CA ASN A 77 17.66 -3.28 -13.61
C ASN A 77 16.68 -4.38 -14.06
N LYS A 78 17.20 -5.38 -14.79
CA LYS A 78 16.44 -6.51 -15.34
C LYS A 78 15.65 -7.29 -14.27
N HIS A 79 16.24 -7.55 -13.11
CA HIS A 79 15.63 -8.35 -12.04
C HIS A 79 14.52 -7.59 -11.34
N LEU A 80 14.76 -6.31 -11.02
CA LEU A 80 13.76 -5.44 -10.39
C LEU A 80 12.56 -5.22 -11.30
N ARG A 81 12.82 -4.93 -12.59
CA ARG A 81 11.78 -4.78 -13.61
C ARG A 81 10.91 -6.03 -13.72
N LYS A 82 11.50 -7.23 -13.79
CA LYS A 82 10.73 -8.49 -13.82
C LYS A 82 9.89 -8.67 -12.55
N LYS A 83 10.42 -8.29 -11.38
CA LYS A 83 9.68 -8.37 -10.11
C LYS A 83 8.46 -7.45 -10.11
N GLN A 84 8.63 -6.20 -10.52
CA GLN A 84 7.55 -5.21 -10.59
C GLN A 84 6.48 -5.60 -11.61
N LEU A 85 6.87 -6.08 -12.79
CA LEU A 85 5.92 -6.55 -13.80
C LEU A 85 5.05 -7.70 -13.28
N ARG A 86 5.65 -8.67 -12.55
CA ARG A 86 4.89 -9.74 -11.91
C ARG A 86 3.92 -9.24 -10.84
N GLU A 87 4.29 -8.21 -10.08
CA GLU A 87 3.38 -7.63 -9.09
C GLU A 87 2.20 -6.91 -9.77
N ILE A 88 2.46 -6.19 -10.87
CA ILE A 88 1.39 -5.55 -11.66
C ILE A 88 0.43 -6.60 -12.22
N GLU A 89 0.94 -7.69 -12.80
CA GLU A 89 0.11 -8.78 -13.31
C GLU A 89 -0.72 -9.47 -12.22
N ARG A 90 -0.15 -9.63 -11.01
CA ARG A 90 -0.89 -10.13 -9.86
C ARG A 90 -2.03 -9.19 -9.48
N VAL A 91 -1.78 -7.88 -9.45
CA VAL A 91 -2.82 -6.87 -9.14
C VAL A 91 -3.90 -6.89 -10.22
N LYS A 92 -3.53 -6.94 -11.51
CA LYS A 92 -4.48 -7.05 -12.62
C LYS A 92 -5.40 -8.27 -12.48
N LYS A 93 -4.87 -9.39 -11.99
CA LYS A 93 -5.67 -10.60 -11.69
C LYS A 93 -6.57 -10.45 -10.46
N LEU A 94 -6.18 -9.63 -9.48
CA LEU A 94 -6.93 -9.41 -8.24
C LEU A 94 -8.04 -8.37 -8.38
N MET A 95 -7.94 -7.42 -9.31
CA MET A 95 -8.95 -6.36 -9.49
C MET A 95 -10.37 -6.88 -9.75
N PRO A 96 -10.58 -7.87 -10.66
CA PRO A 96 -11.93 -8.39 -10.88
C PRO A 96 -12.56 -9.02 -9.64
N SER A 97 -11.76 -9.58 -8.73
CA SER A 97 -12.26 -10.18 -7.49
C SER A 97 -12.40 -9.20 -6.32
N LEU A 98 -11.94 -7.95 -6.49
CA LEU A 98 -12.16 -6.85 -5.54
C LEU A 98 -13.50 -6.16 -5.80
N GLY A 99 -13.96 -6.09 -7.05
CA GLY A 99 -15.22 -5.44 -7.44
C GLY A 99 -16.49 -6.30 -7.31
N SER A 100 -16.37 -7.59 -6.97
CA SER A 100 -17.53 -8.50 -6.83
C SER A 100 -18.23 -8.45 -5.47
N GLU A 101 -17.72 -7.68 -4.50
CA GLU A 101 -18.41 -7.43 -3.22
C GLU A 101 -18.45 -5.93 -2.87
N PRO A 102 -19.17 -5.08 -3.63
CA PRO A 102 -19.52 -3.73 -3.19
C PRO A 102 -20.84 -3.83 -2.43
N GLY A 103 -20.80 -4.49 -1.28
CA GLY A 103 -21.98 -4.77 -0.47
C GLY A 103 -21.59 -4.79 0.99
N GLU A 104 -21.26 -3.62 1.52
CA GLU A 104 -21.50 -3.15 2.89
C GLU A 104 -20.45 -2.09 3.25
N GLU A 105 -20.93 -0.86 3.36
CA GLU A 105 -20.68 0.08 4.45
C GLU A 105 -19.25 0.19 5.02
N SER A 106 -18.86 1.44 5.26
CA SER A 106 -17.91 1.85 6.30
C SER A 106 -18.22 1.21 7.67
N ARG A 107 -17.93 -0.08 7.84
CA ARG A 107 -18.01 -0.78 9.10
C ARG A 107 -16.65 -0.71 9.78
N PRO A 108 -16.59 -0.37 11.07
CA PRO A 108 -15.34 -0.52 11.79
C PRO A 108 -15.01 -2.01 11.78
N LEU A 109 -13.94 -2.41 11.09
CA LEU A 109 -13.39 -3.77 11.13
C LEU A 109 -12.75 -4.05 12.50
N GLY A 110 -13.54 -3.85 13.56
CA GLY A 110 -13.33 -4.31 14.92
C GLY A 110 -13.99 -5.68 15.06
N GLY A 111 -13.15 -6.70 15.19
CA GLY A 111 -13.62 -8.07 15.31
C GLY A 111 -12.48 -9.03 15.06
N THR A 112 -12.25 -9.92 16.02
CA THR A 112 -11.22 -10.96 16.09
C THR A 112 -11.40 -12.09 15.07
N SER A 113 -12.14 -11.88 13.98
CA SER A 113 -12.33 -12.89 12.95
C SER A 113 -11.14 -12.93 11.99
N LEU A 114 -10.51 -14.09 11.90
CA LEU A 114 -9.40 -14.42 11.00
C LEU A 114 -9.74 -14.23 9.49
N GLY A 115 -11.01 -14.02 9.14
CA GLY A 115 -11.50 -13.96 7.75
C GLY A 115 -11.37 -12.59 7.07
N ALA A 116 -11.62 -11.48 7.79
CA ALA A 116 -11.68 -10.14 7.19
C ALA A 116 -10.30 -9.52 6.89
N CYS A 117 -9.22 -10.16 7.35
CA CYS A 117 -7.86 -9.65 7.16
C CYS A 117 -7.38 -9.79 5.70
N SER A 118 -7.89 -10.76 4.95
CA SER A 118 -7.37 -11.09 3.62
C SER A 118 -7.60 -9.98 2.58
N ASP A 119 -8.73 -9.28 2.64
CA ASP A 119 -9.09 -8.24 1.66
C ASP A 119 -8.32 -6.94 1.89
N SER A 120 -8.08 -6.59 3.16
CA SER A 120 -7.24 -5.45 3.51
C SER A 120 -5.83 -5.59 2.92
N TYR A 121 -5.27 -6.81 2.90
CA TYR A 121 -3.96 -7.09 2.31
C TYR A 121 -3.96 -7.01 0.79
N LYS A 122 -5.06 -7.37 0.12
CA LYS A 122 -5.21 -7.18 -1.33
C LYS A 122 -5.20 -5.68 -1.65
N LEU A 123 -5.93 -4.87 -0.90
CA LEU A 123 -6.00 -3.42 -1.08
C LEU A 123 -4.64 -2.74 -0.86
N TRP A 124 -3.91 -3.07 0.21
CA TRP A 124 -2.54 -2.55 0.42
C TRP A 124 -1.57 -2.95 -0.70
N ARG A 125 -1.78 -4.11 -1.34
CA ARG A 125 -1.00 -4.54 -2.51
C ARG A 125 -1.35 -3.73 -3.75
N VAL A 126 -2.64 -3.45 -3.99
CA VAL A 126 -3.10 -2.57 -5.08
C VAL A 126 -2.51 -1.18 -4.92
N LEU A 127 -2.63 -0.58 -3.73
CA LEU A 127 -2.09 0.74 -3.42
C LEU A 127 -0.58 0.82 -3.59
N LYS A 128 0.15 -0.24 -3.27
CA LYS A 128 1.59 -0.31 -3.53
C LYS A 128 1.89 -0.19 -5.04
N VAL A 129 1.11 -0.84 -5.89
CA VAL A 129 1.31 -0.80 -7.34
C VAL A 129 0.85 0.53 -7.93
N ALA A 130 -0.28 1.06 -7.47
CA ALA A 130 -0.85 2.31 -7.98
C ALA A 130 -0.06 3.55 -7.54
N VAL A 131 0.38 3.59 -6.28
CA VAL A 131 0.97 4.80 -5.69
C VAL A 131 2.48 4.67 -5.52
N VAL A 132 2.95 3.60 -4.87
CA VAL A 132 4.36 3.53 -4.45
C VAL A 132 5.29 3.22 -5.64
N MET A 133 4.88 2.33 -6.54
CA MET A 133 5.72 1.92 -7.67
C MET A 133 5.95 3.02 -8.71
N PRO A 134 4.96 3.84 -9.12
CA PRO A 134 5.18 4.92 -10.08
C PRO A 134 6.03 6.05 -9.49
N LEU A 135 5.86 6.35 -8.19
CA LEU A 135 6.62 7.40 -7.52
C LEU A 135 8.09 7.04 -7.32
N SER A 136 8.43 5.76 -7.20
CA SER A 136 9.83 5.33 -7.10
C SER A 136 10.04 3.95 -7.72
N PRO A 137 10.17 3.90 -9.06
CA PRO A 137 10.33 2.64 -9.77
C PRO A 137 11.72 2.01 -9.55
N GLU A 138 12.75 2.80 -9.25
CA GLU A 138 14.12 2.30 -9.06
C GLU A 138 14.59 2.28 -7.60
N ARG A 139 13.95 3.05 -6.71
CA ARG A 139 14.39 3.22 -5.31
C ARG A 139 13.24 3.00 -4.34
N VAL A 140 13.58 2.76 -3.07
CA VAL A 140 12.58 2.74 -2.00
C VAL A 140 12.41 4.16 -1.50
N LEU A 141 11.18 4.69 -1.50
CA LEU A 141 10.84 5.94 -0.82
C LEU A 141 11.21 5.80 0.67
N ARG A 142 12.18 6.58 1.12
CA ARG A 142 12.57 6.64 2.54
C ARG A 142 11.75 7.70 3.28
N ASP A 143 11.36 8.73 2.54
CA ASP A 143 10.73 9.96 2.99
C ASP A 143 9.31 10.06 2.41
N GLY A 144 8.34 10.45 3.24
CA GLY A 144 6.93 10.58 2.87
C GLY A 144 6.55 11.92 2.26
N SER A 145 7.52 12.81 2.06
CA SER A 145 7.32 14.18 1.55
C SER A 145 6.58 14.19 0.22
N VAL A 146 6.90 13.23 -0.66
CA VAL A 146 6.26 13.04 -1.97
C VAL A 146 4.80 12.60 -1.84
N LEU A 147 4.47 11.83 -0.81
CA LEU A 147 3.12 11.32 -0.57
C LEU A 147 2.19 12.37 0.02
N ARG A 148 2.73 13.44 0.62
CA ARG A 148 1.94 14.57 1.13
C ARG A 148 1.08 15.18 0.03
N GLY A 149 1.69 15.48 -1.13
CA GLY A 149 0.97 16.04 -2.28
C GLY A 149 -0.15 15.12 -2.79
N VAL A 150 0.10 13.82 -2.87
CA VAL A 150 -0.86 12.81 -3.34
C VAL A 150 -2.02 12.64 -2.34
N LEU A 151 -1.73 12.59 -1.04
CA LEU A 151 -2.71 12.44 0.03
C LEU A 151 -3.69 13.63 0.14
N PHE A 152 -3.19 14.85 -0.02
CA PHE A 152 -4.02 16.06 0.10
C PHE A 152 -4.76 16.41 -1.21
N SER A 153 -4.28 15.93 -2.37
CA SER A 153 -4.89 16.28 -3.68
C SER A 153 -5.78 15.17 -4.27
N GLY A 154 -5.65 13.92 -3.82
CA GLY A 154 -6.30 12.78 -4.47
C GLY A 154 -5.80 12.50 -5.89
N GLN A 155 -4.73 13.17 -6.33
CA GLN A 155 -4.12 12.96 -7.65
C GLN A 155 -2.97 11.98 -7.52
N VAL A 156 -3.12 10.79 -8.12
CA VAL A 156 -2.01 9.87 -8.33
C VAL A 156 -1.14 10.46 -9.43
N GLY A 157 0.16 10.52 -9.16
CA GLY A 157 1.23 11.12 -9.97
C GLY A 157 0.89 11.52 -11.40
N ARG A 158 0.68 12.82 -11.64
CA ARG A 158 0.92 13.38 -12.97
C ARG A 158 2.44 13.41 -13.20
N PRO A 159 2.95 12.83 -14.30
CA PRO A 159 4.32 13.08 -14.71
C PRO A 159 4.40 14.54 -15.18
N GLY A 160 5.17 15.37 -14.47
CA GLY A 160 5.73 16.59 -15.02
C GLY A 160 6.88 16.28 -15.99
#